data_AF-A0A966HN12-F1
#
_entry.id   AF-A0A966HN12-F1
#
_cell.length_a   1.000
_cell.length_b   1.000
_cell.length_c   1.000
_cell.angle_alpha   90.00
_cell.angle_beta   90.00
_cell.angle_gamma   90.00
#
_symmetry.space_group_name_H-M   'P 1'
#
loop_
_entity.id
_entity.type
_entity.pdbx_description
1 polymer ?
#
loop_
_entity_poly.entity_id
_entity_poly.type
_entity_poly.pdbx_seq_one_letter_code
_entity_poly.pdbx_strand_id
1 'polypeptide(L)'
;ITFSAESVGIVGFFVKVLAKSKVEFNDKSKNTWQYEYRYDKPTTNKYRLNKINFSKEKVLNFETDPPRTEDLTKKVPYNKEDYFGVIDPIFAVKKLFLIDKKNLDCDKKIKVFDGNIFYYLVMKKENVQMDFDSVFSNYKGKLQKCILTYQPISGYIPGDPNTPEQFKVDLYFGIVGDNYFPIYATTKGKKGIRLKMYLDTIQ
;
A
#
# COMPACT_ATOMS: atom_id res chain seq x y z
N ILE A 1 10.52 1.54 10.95
CA ILE A 1 9.30 0.71 10.79
C ILE A 1 9.61 -0.33 9.72
N THR A 2 9.34 -1.61 9.97
CA THR A 2 9.64 -2.68 9.01
C THR A 2 8.37 -3.49 8.74
N PHE A 3 8.14 -3.86 7.49
CA PHE A 3 7.06 -4.74 7.06
C PHE A 3 7.64 -5.86 6.20
N SER A 4 7.14 -7.07 6.39
CA SER A 4 7.50 -8.23 5.58
C SER A 4 6.25 -8.99 5.16
N ALA A 5 6.21 -9.41 3.90
CA ALA A 5 5.20 -10.29 3.35
C ALA A 5 5.87 -11.46 2.61
N GLU A 6 5.31 -12.64 2.80
CA GLU A 6 5.71 -13.86 2.12
C GLU A 6 4.49 -14.56 1.54
N SER A 7 4.63 -15.11 0.34
CA SER A 7 3.62 -16.00 -0.24
C SER A 7 3.61 -17.34 0.49
N VAL A 8 2.49 -17.72 1.09
CA VAL A 8 2.31 -19.00 1.81
C VAL A 8 1.21 -19.86 1.18
N GLY A 9 1.17 -21.14 1.54
CA GLY A 9 0.15 -22.10 1.09
C GLY A 9 0.18 -22.34 -0.42
N ILE A 10 -1.00 -22.55 -1.03
CA ILE A 10 -1.08 -22.93 -2.44
C ILE A 10 -0.49 -21.87 -3.39
N VAL A 11 -0.58 -20.60 -3.00
CA VAL A 11 0.01 -19.48 -3.76
C VAL A 11 1.53 -19.63 -3.82
N GLY A 12 2.16 -20.09 -2.73
CA GLY A 12 3.60 -20.33 -2.65
C GLY A 12 4.12 -21.43 -3.60
N PHE A 13 3.28 -22.41 -3.96
CA PHE A 13 3.64 -23.41 -4.98
C PHE A 13 3.76 -22.81 -6.38
N PHE A 14 2.89 -21.85 -6.72
CA PHE A 14 2.89 -21.23 -8.05
C PHE A 14 3.84 -20.03 -8.14
N VAL A 15 3.95 -19.25 -7.06
CA VAL A 15 4.69 -17.99 -7.02
C VAL A 15 5.32 -17.82 -5.64
N LYS A 16 6.62 -18.12 -5.51
CA LYS A 16 7.39 -17.79 -4.30
C LYS A 16 7.86 -16.34 -4.38
N VAL A 17 7.37 -15.51 -3.46
CA VAL A 17 7.70 -14.09 -3.36
C VAL A 17 8.01 -13.75 -1.91
N LEU A 18 9.07 -12.97 -1.73
CA LEU A 18 9.41 -12.33 -0.47
C LEU A 18 9.44 -10.82 -0.71
N ALA A 19 8.68 -10.07 0.06
CA ALA A 19 8.67 -8.61 0.02
C ALA A 19 9.00 -8.07 1.40
N LYS A 20 9.97 -7.16 1.47
CA LYS A 20 10.38 -6.47 2.69
C LYS A 20 10.39 -4.98 2.43
N SER A 21 9.81 -4.21 3.34
CA SER A 21 9.92 -2.76 3.31
C SER A 21 10.36 -2.22 4.66
N LYS A 22 11.07 -1.11 4.62
CA LYS A 22 11.68 -0.47 5.78
C LYS A 22 11.56 1.03 5.64
N VAL A 23 11.23 1.71 6.73
CA VAL A 23 11.36 3.16 6.83
C VAL A 23 12.25 3.51 8.02
N GLU A 24 13.27 4.32 7.76
CA GLU A 24 14.20 4.85 8.74
C GLU A 24 14.19 6.37 8.76
N PHE A 25 14.14 6.96 9.95
CA PHE A 25 14.24 8.40 10.12
C PHE A 25 15.70 8.78 10.28
N ASN A 26 16.23 9.51 9.30
CA ASN A 26 17.62 9.96 9.29
C ASN A 26 17.81 11.17 10.21
N ASP A 27 16.80 12.06 10.26
CA ASP A 27 16.79 13.23 11.12
C ASP A 27 15.34 13.63 11.40
N LYS A 28 14.91 13.45 12.66
CA LYS A 28 13.55 13.78 13.09
C LYS A 28 13.31 15.30 13.06
N SER A 29 14.33 16.12 13.31
CA SER A 29 14.20 17.58 13.34
C SER A 29 14.00 18.17 11.94
N LYS A 30 14.63 17.56 10.93
CA LYS A 30 14.51 17.96 9.52
C LYS A 30 13.37 17.26 8.77
N ASN A 31 12.65 16.38 9.47
CA ASN A 31 11.60 15.52 8.91
C ASN A 31 12.08 14.80 7.64
N THR A 32 13.26 14.18 7.73
CA THR A 32 13.85 13.39 6.64
C THR A 32 13.82 11.92 6.98
N TRP A 33 13.42 11.10 6.01
CA TRP A 33 13.38 9.64 6.15
C TRP A 33 13.74 8.95 4.85
N GLN A 34 14.22 7.72 4.98
CA GLN A 34 14.48 6.83 3.87
C GLN A 34 13.45 5.70 3.88
N TYR A 35 12.85 5.45 2.72
CA TYR A 35 12.03 4.27 2.46
C TYR A 35 12.84 3.30 1.59
N GLU A 36 12.91 2.05 2.04
CA GLU A 36 13.47 0.95 1.27
C GLU A 36 12.39 -0.10 1.02
N TYR A 37 12.33 -0.62 -0.21
CA TYR A 37 11.47 -1.74 -0.59
C TYR A 37 12.26 -2.75 -1.38
N ARG A 38 12.38 -3.95 -0.83
CA ARG A 38 12.98 -5.11 -1.47
C ARG A 38 11.92 -6.13 -1.83
N TYR A 39 12.02 -6.64 -3.04
CA TYR A 39 11.17 -7.69 -3.57
C TYR A 39 12.07 -8.76 -4.18
N ASP A 40 11.95 -10.00 -3.70
CA ASP A 40 12.69 -11.16 -4.20
C ASP A 40 11.71 -12.18 -4.80
N LYS A 41 12.07 -12.75 -5.96
CA LYS A 41 11.46 -13.93 -6.59
C LYS A 41 12.45 -15.09 -6.55
N PRO A 42 12.51 -15.86 -5.43
CA PRO A 42 13.49 -16.93 -5.26
C PRO A 42 13.49 -17.95 -6.39
N THR A 43 12.32 -18.29 -6.95
CA THR A 43 12.18 -19.25 -8.06
C THR A 43 12.93 -18.85 -9.32
N THR A 44 13.20 -17.57 -9.52
CA THR A 44 13.90 -17.04 -10.70
C THR A 44 15.22 -16.36 -10.35
N ASN A 45 15.61 -16.37 -9.07
CA ASN A 45 16.73 -15.61 -8.52
C ASN A 45 16.74 -14.12 -8.93
N LYS A 46 15.56 -13.53 -9.12
CA LYS A 46 15.39 -12.12 -9.48
C LYS A 46 15.03 -11.32 -8.24
N TYR A 47 15.53 -10.11 -8.13
CA TYR A 47 15.15 -9.18 -7.08
C TYR A 47 14.96 -7.77 -7.62
N ARG A 48 14.35 -6.92 -6.80
CA ARG A 48 14.31 -5.46 -6.94
C ARG A 48 14.48 -4.83 -5.57
N LEU A 49 15.31 -3.80 -5.51
CA LEU A 49 15.47 -2.95 -4.33
C LEU A 49 15.23 -1.50 -4.77
N ASN A 50 14.21 -0.85 -4.21
CA ASN A 50 14.01 0.58 -4.34
C ASN A 50 14.45 1.24 -3.04
N LYS A 51 15.19 2.35 -3.14
CA LYS A 51 15.50 3.22 -2.01
C LYS A 51 15.12 4.65 -2.39
N ILE A 52 14.42 5.32 -1.49
CA ILE A 52 13.86 6.65 -1.73
C ILE A 52 14.12 7.51 -0.51
N ASN A 53 14.71 8.67 -0.72
CA ASN A 53 14.91 9.64 0.34
C ASN A 53 13.84 10.73 0.24
N PHE A 54 13.21 11.02 1.37
CA PHE A 54 12.20 12.05 1.50
C PHE A 54 12.63 13.13 2.49
N SER A 55 12.12 14.34 2.28
CA SER A 55 12.16 15.45 3.25
C SER A 55 10.89 16.26 3.14
N LYS A 56 10.21 16.51 4.27
CA LYS A 56 9.01 17.38 4.31
C LYS A 56 8.00 17.07 3.19
N GLU A 57 7.68 15.77 3.02
CA GLU A 57 6.77 15.28 1.97
C GLU A 57 7.23 15.60 0.52
N LYS A 58 8.55 15.62 0.30
CA LYS A 58 9.18 15.76 -1.00
C LYS A 58 10.15 14.61 -1.25
N VAL A 59 10.12 14.04 -2.45
CA VAL A 59 11.16 13.08 -2.89
C VAL A 59 12.44 13.87 -3.24
N LEU A 60 13.54 13.54 -2.57
CA LEU A 60 14.86 14.14 -2.79
C LEU A 60 15.64 13.41 -3.88
N ASN A 61 15.68 12.08 -3.77
CA ASN A 61 16.29 11.18 -4.74
C ASN A 61 15.69 9.78 -4.56
N PHE A 62 15.86 8.95 -5.59
CA PHE A 62 15.51 7.54 -5.54
C PHE A 62 16.46 6.74 -6.42
N GLU A 63 16.69 5.49 -6.02
CA GLU A 63 17.48 4.52 -6.76
C GLU A 63 16.75 3.17 -6.80
N THR A 64 16.96 2.43 -7.89
CA THR A 64 16.45 1.08 -8.07
C THR A 64 17.61 0.17 -8.46
N ASP A 65 17.72 -0.98 -7.78
CA ASP A 65 18.73 -2.00 -8.02
C ASP A 65 18.05 -3.36 -8.37
N PRO A 66 18.39 -3.99 -9.51
CA PRO A 66 19.20 -3.42 -10.59
C PRO A 66 18.53 -2.19 -11.20
N PRO A 67 19.29 -1.29 -11.86
CA PRO A 67 18.73 -0.16 -12.57
C PRO A 67 17.60 -0.59 -13.52
N ARG A 68 16.57 0.24 -13.65
CA ARG A 68 15.52 -0.03 -14.63
C ARG A 68 16.04 0.23 -16.03
N THR A 69 16.03 -0.80 -16.86
CA THR A 69 16.27 -0.73 -18.31
C THR A 69 14.95 -0.57 -19.08
N GLU A 70 13.88 -0.15 -18.42
CA GLU A 70 12.56 -0.02 -19.02
C GLU A 70 12.55 1.13 -20.02
N ASP A 71 11.84 0.92 -21.13
CA ASP A 71 11.62 1.94 -22.15
C ASP A 71 10.74 3.06 -21.58
N LEU A 72 11.38 4.17 -21.19
CA LEU A 72 10.71 5.33 -20.61
C LEU A 72 9.73 6.00 -21.58
N THR A 73 9.84 5.77 -22.89
CA THR A 73 8.92 6.35 -23.89
C THR A 73 7.50 5.80 -23.77
N LYS A 74 7.35 4.62 -23.16
CA LYS A 74 6.04 3.99 -22.93
C LYS A 74 5.36 4.48 -21.66
N LYS A 75 6.07 5.23 -20.82
CA LYS A 75 5.56 5.72 -19.55
C LYS A 75 5.06 7.15 -19.66
N VAL A 76 4.04 7.47 -18.87
CA VAL A 76 3.73 8.86 -18.57
C VAL A 76 4.94 9.46 -17.84
N PRO A 77 5.54 10.54 -18.37
CA PRO A 77 6.76 11.11 -17.79
C PRO A 77 6.49 11.71 -16.41
N TYR A 78 7.52 11.72 -15.55
CA TYR A 78 7.44 12.40 -14.26
C TYR A 78 7.48 13.92 -14.44
N ASN A 79 6.58 14.63 -13.76
CA ASN A 79 6.59 16.09 -13.70
C ASN A 79 7.28 16.57 -12.42
N LYS A 80 7.84 17.78 -12.41
CA LYS A 80 8.55 18.31 -11.23
C LYS A 80 7.63 18.41 -10.02
N GLU A 81 6.37 18.72 -10.25
CA GLU A 81 5.30 18.87 -9.27
C GLU A 81 4.92 17.52 -8.62
N ASP A 82 5.21 16.40 -9.28
CA ASP A 82 4.90 15.06 -8.77
C ASP A 82 5.71 14.73 -7.52
N TYR A 83 6.92 15.27 -7.43
CA TYR A 83 7.87 15.05 -6.33
C TYR A 83 7.48 15.75 -5.01
N PHE A 84 6.40 16.55 -4.99
CA PHE A 84 5.95 17.30 -3.81
C PHE A 84 4.61 16.79 -3.26
N GLY A 85 4.41 16.98 -1.94
CA GLY A 85 3.21 16.58 -1.21
C GLY A 85 3.03 15.05 -1.18
N VAL A 86 4.13 14.31 -1.22
CA VAL A 86 4.19 12.87 -1.46
C VAL A 86 4.90 12.16 -0.31
N ILE A 87 4.41 10.97 0.03
CA ILE A 87 4.96 10.11 1.07
C ILE A 87 5.22 8.70 0.54
N ASP A 88 5.92 7.87 1.30
CA ASP A 88 6.12 6.47 0.95
C ASP A 88 4.88 5.60 1.28
N PRO A 89 4.80 4.39 0.70
CA PRO A 89 3.69 3.47 0.93
C PRO A 89 3.44 3.10 2.40
N ILE A 90 4.48 2.95 3.25
CA ILE A 90 4.29 2.58 4.66
C ILE A 90 3.63 3.74 5.41
N PHE A 91 4.13 4.97 5.22
CA PHE A 91 3.51 6.14 5.82
C PHE A 91 2.09 6.37 5.32
N ALA A 92 1.82 6.09 4.05
CA ALA A 92 0.48 6.17 3.50
C ALA A 92 -0.48 5.18 4.18
N VAL A 93 -0.09 3.92 4.31
CA VAL A 93 -0.87 2.91 5.05
C VAL A 93 -1.10 3.35 6.49
N LYS A 94 -0.07 3.88 7.18
CA LYS A 94 -0.21 4.41 8.54
C LYS A 94 -1.23 5.54 8.62
N LYS A 95 -1.17 6.53 7.70
CA LYS A 95 -2.14 7.64 7.64
C LYS A 95 -3.57 7.15 7.30
N LEU A 96 -3.70 6.08 6.52
CA LEU A 96 -5.00 5.48 6.21
C LEU A 96 -5.58 4.73 7.41
N PHE A 97 -4.79 3.90 8.08
CA PHE A 97 -5.24 2.90 9.08
C PHE A 97 -5.22 3.37 10.53
N LEU A 98 -4.38 4.34 10.91
CA LEU A 98 -4.44 4.95 12.24
C LEU A 98 -5.53 6.02 12.28
N ILE A 99 -6.78 5.57 12.24
CA ILE A 99 -7.96 6.41 12.38
C ILE A 99 -8.23 6.60 13.88
N ASP A 100 -7.55 7.57 14.51
CA ASP A 100 -7.87 8.01 15.88
C ASP A 100 -9.13 8.90 15.88
N LYS A 101 -10.29 8.32 15.56
CA LYS A 101 -11.54 9.08 15.54
C LYS A 101 -12.73 8.22 16.00
N LYS A 102 -13.58 8.84 16.82
CA LYS A 102 -14.96 8.41 17.12
C LYS A 102 -15.80 8.19 15.84
N ASN A 103 -15.40 8.78 14.72
CA ASN A 103 -16.07 8.69 13.43
C ASN A 103 -15.12 8.10 12.37
N LEU A 104 -15.57 7.06 11.68
CA LEU A 104 -14.84 6.48 10.54
C LEU A 104 -14.75 7.49 9.39
N ASP A 105 -13.56 8.07 9.22
CA ASP A 105 -13.23 9.01 8.16
C ASP A 105 -12.58 8.27 6.99
N CYS A 106 -13.41 7.87 6.03
CA CYS A 106 -12.95 7.22 4.81
C CYS A 106 -12.51 8.21 3.73
N ASP A 107 -12.83 9.50 3.81
CA ASP A 107 -12.67 10.44 2.68
C ASP A 107 -11.26 11.03 2.62
N LYS A 108 -10.30 10.16 2.35
CA LYS A 108 -8.87 10.49 2.31
C LYS A 108 -8.32 10.41 0.89
N LYS A 109 -7.45 11.34 0.54
CA LYS A 109 -6.65 11.32 -0.68
C LYS A 109 -5.19 11.58 -0.33
N ILE A 110 -4.32 10.60 -0.60
CA ILE A 110 -2.92 10.64 -0.22
C ILE A 110 -2.06 10.40 -1.45
N LYS A 111 -1.12 11.30 -1.75
CA LYS A 111 -0.16 11.11 -2.84
C LYS A 111 1.01 10.25 -2.36
N VAL A 112 1.35 9.25 -3.14
CA VAL A 112 2.35 8.23 -2.81
C VAL A 112 3.33 8.06 -3.97
N PHE A 113 4.59 7.81 -3.61
CA PHE A 113 5.62 7.37 -4.56
C PHE A 113 6.29 6.11 -4.03
N ASP A 114 6.26 5.04 -4.82
CA ASP A 114 6.80 3.72 -4.45
C ASP A 114 8.17 3.41 -5.09
N GLY A 115 8.77 4.41 -5.76
CA GLY A 115 10.01 4.29 -6.50
C GLY A 115 9.81 3.99 -7.98
N ASN A 116 8.57 3.79 -8.44
CA ASN A 116 8.22 3.59 -9.84
C ASN A 116 7.12 4.51 -10.35
N ILE A 117 6.08 4.72 -9.55
CA ILE A 117 4.87 5.39 -9.99
C ILE A 117 4.48 6.39 -8.92
N PHE A 118 4.11 7.59 -9.34
CA PHE A 118 3.36 8.52 -8.49
C PHE A 118 1.89 8.22 -8.65
N TYR A 119 1.18 8.08 -7.54
CA TYR A 119 -0.26 7.80 -7.54
C TYR A 119 -0.93 8.39 -6.31
N TYR A 120 -2.24 8.62 -6.41
CA TYR A 120 -3.09 8.84 -5.26
C TYR A 120 -3.65 7.52 -4.76
N LEU A 121 -3.56 7.31 -3.45
CA LEU A 121 -4.46 6.44 -2.71
C LEU A 121 -5.72 7.24 -2.39
N VAL A 122 -6.85 6.81 -2.94
CA VAL A 122 -8.16 7.45 -2.74
C VAL A 122 -9.03 6.50 -1.95
N MET A 123 -9.38 6.90 -0.73
CA MET A 123 -10.29 6.17 0.12
C MET A 123 -11.66 6.85 0.09
N LYS A 124 -12.74 6.06 0.08
CA LYS A 124 -14.12 6.54 0.13
C LYS A 124 -14.98 5.61 0.97
N LYS A 125 -15.97 6.16 1.68
CA LYS A 125 -16.93 5.36 2.44
C LYS A 125 -17.90 4.67 1.49
N GLU A 126 -18.21 3.40 1.77
CA GLU A 126 -19.42 2.77 1.25
C GLU A 126 -20.44 2.64 2.39
N ASN A 127 -21.70 2.96 2.10
CA ASN A 127 -22.81 2.76 3.02
C ASN A 127 -23.25 1.29 3.04
N VAL A 128 -22.28 0.39 3.17
CA VAL A 128 -22.47 -1.05 3.28
C VAL A 128 -21.92 -1.50 4.63
N GLN A 129 -22.76 -2.18 5.40
CA GLN A 129 -22.36 -2.88 6.60
C GLN A 129 -22.33 -4.38 6.33
N MET A 130 -21.41 -5.08 6.98
CA MET A 130 -21.28 -6.53 6.93
C MET A 130 -21.31 -7.06 8.36
N ASP A 131 -22.15 -8.04 8.63
CA ASP A 131 -22.01 -8.85 9.83
C ASP A 131 -20.77 -9.74 9.68
N PHE A 132 -19.86 -9.65 10.64
CA PHE A 132 -18.57 -10.32 10.58
C PHE A 132 -18.39 -11.24 11.78
N ASP A 133 -18.14 -12.50 11.46
CA ASP A 133 -17.81 -13.58 12.38
C ASP A 133 -16.81 -14.49 11.65
N SER A 134 -15.58 -14.57 12.14
CA SER A 134 -14.51 -15.32 11.48
C SER A 134 -13.65 -16.01 12.52
N VAL A 135 -13.37 -17.29 12.31
CA VAL A 135 -12.45 -18.08 13.16
C VAL A 135 -11.00 -17.59 13.10
N PHE A 136 -10.67 -16.69 12.18
CA PHE A 136 -9.32 -16.12 11.99
C PHE A 136 -9.15 -14.72 12.60
N SER A 137 -10.16 -14.23 13.33
CA SER A 137 -10.21 -12.89 13.89
C SER A 137 -10.84 -12.95 15.28
N ASN A 138 -10.38 -12.10 16.19
CA ASN A 138 -10.96 -11.98 17.53
C ASN A 138 -12.16 -11.02 17.55
N TYR A 139 -12.36 -10.27 16.46
CA TYR A 139 -13.46 -9.34 16.31
C TYR A 139 -14.74 -10.06 15.83
N LYS A 140 -15.84 -9.83 16.55
CA LYS A 140 -17.19 -10.24 16.13
C LYS A 140 -18.13 -9.05 16.20
N GLY A 141 -18.85 -8.79 15.10
CA GLY A 141 -19.82 -7.72 15.05
C GLY A 141 -19.95 -7.10 13.66
N LYS A 142 -20.52 -5.90 13.60
CA LYS A 142 -20.69 -5.18 12.34
C LYS A 142 -19.40 -4.51 11.92
N LEU A 143 -19.09 -4.61 10.63
CA LEU A 143 -18.01 -3.87 9.98
C LEU A 143 -18.57 -2.82 9.03
N GLN A 144 -17.97 -1.64 9.04
CA GLN A 144 -18.20 -0.58 8.07
C GLN A 144 -17.13 -0.64 6.97
N LYS A 145 -17.53 -0.37 5.73
CA LYS A 145 -16.65 -0.51 4.58
C LYS A 145 -16.13 0.84 4.09
N CYS A 146 -14.83 0.94 3.90
CA CYS A 146 -14.21 1.92 3.00
C CYS A 146 -13.68 1.18 1.76
N ILE A 147 -13.73 1.82 0.59
CA ILE A 147 -12.99 1.37 -0.59
C ILE A 147 -11.73 2.22 -0.71
N LEU A 148 -10.59 1.55 -0.90
CA LEU A 148 -9.35 2.15 -1.33
C LEU A 148 -9.12 1.84 -2.82
N THR A 149 -8.94 2.88 -3.62
CA THR A 149 -8.52 2.79 -5.02
C THR A 149 -7.20 3.51 -5.23
N TYR A 150 -6.52 3.18 -6.33
CA TYR A 150 -5.31 3.84 -6.75
C TYR A 150 -5.60 4.63 -8.03
N GLN A 151 -5.10 5.85 -8.09
CA GLN A 151 -5.20 6.72 -9.26
C GLN A 151 -3.78 7.17 -9.64
N PRO A 152 -3.16 6.64 -10.70
CA PRO A 152 -1.81 7.00 -11.08
C PRO A 152 -1.76 8.42 -11.63
N ILE A 153 -0.56 8.98 -11.56
CA ILE A 153 -0.25 10.35 -11.94
C ILE A 153 0.84 10.31 -13.01
N SER A 154 1.97 9.66 -12.71
CA SER A 154 3.12 9.54 -13.62
C SER A 154 3.97 8.32 -13.30
N GLY A 155 4.84 7.91 -14.23
CA GLY A 155 5.69 6.71 -14.14
C GLY A 155 5.02 5.40 -14.56
N TYR A 156 3.73 5.43 -14.86
CA TYR A 156 2.96 4.26 -15.28
C TYR A 156 2.90 4.12 -16.80
N ILE A 157 2.65 2.90 -17.29
CA ILE A 157 2.40 2.63 -18.71
C ILE A 157 0.88 2.58 -18.93
N PRO A 158 0.28 3.48 -19.73
CA PRO A 158 -1.15 3.45 -20.00
C PRO A 158 -1.60 2.10 -20.56
N GLY A 159 -2.70 1.56 -20.03
CA GLY A 159 -3.25 0.26 -20.46
C GLY A 159 -2.49 -0.97 -19.96
N ASP A 160 -1.37 -0.84 -19.26
CA ASP A 160 -0.69 -1.98 -18.65
C ASP A 160 -1.56 -2.57 -17.53
N PRO A 161 -1.92 -3.87 -17.58
CA PRO A 161 -2.73 -4.50 -16.54
C PRO A 161 -2.03 -4.55 -15.17
N ASN A 162 -0.75 -4.21 -15.07
CA ASN A 162 -0.01 -4.06 -13.81
C ASN A 162 -0.13 -2.66 -13.20
N THR A 163 -0.83 -1.72 -13.85
CA THR A 163 -1.00 -0.38 -13.29
C THR A 163 -1.88 -0.36 -12.04
N PRO A 164 -1.57 0.51 -11.07
CA PRO A 164 -2.35 0.68 -9.85
C PRO A 164 -3.86 0.87 -10.08
N GLU A 165 -4.29 1.48 -11.19
CA GLU A 165 -5.71 1.75 -11.52
C GLU A 165 -6.64 0.55 -11.36
N GLN A 166 -6.12 -0.65 -11.58
CA GLN A 166 -6.89 -1.89 -11.52
C GLN A 166 -7.03 -2.44 -10.09
N PHE A 167 -6.31 -1.87 -9.12
CA PHE A 167 -6.30 -2.33 -7.76
C PHE A 167 -7.38 -1.63 -6.94
N LYS A 168 -8.33 -2.44 -6.47
CA LYS A 168 -9.33 -2.06 -5.48
C LYS A 168 -9.11 -2.88 -4.23
N VAL A 169 -9.07 -2.22 -3.08
CA VAL A 169 -9.02 -2.86 -1.77
C VAL A 169 -10.27 -2.44 -1.01
N ASP A 170 -11.12 -3.41 -0.69
CA ASP A 170 -12.20 -3.22 0.25
C ASP A 170 -11.61 -3.33 1.66
N LEU A 171 -11.70 -2.26 2.44
CA LEU A 171 -11.22 -2.18 3.82
C LEU A 171 -12.42 -2.16 4.75
N TYR A 172 -12.41 -3.00 5.78
CA TYR A 172 -13.51 -3.16 6.70
C TYR A 172 -13.05 -2.80 8.11
N PHE A 173 -13.79 -1.88 8.72
CA PHE A 173 -13.49 -1.29 10.02
C PHE A 173 -14.55 -1.69 11.05
N GLY A 174 -14.08 -2.14 12.20
CA GLY A 174 -14.89 -2.48 13.37
C GLY A 174 -14.71 -1.46 14.48
N ILE A 175 -15.62 -1.44 15.44
CA ILE A 175 -15.53 -0.57 16.61
C ILE A 175 -14.93 -1.37 17.78
N VAL A 176 -13.77 -0.94 18.28
CA VAL A 176 -13.14 -1.51 19.49
C VAL A 176 -13.01 -0.40 20.52
N GLY A 177 -13.73 -0.54 21.64
CA GLY A 177 -13.97 0.59 22.56
C GLY A 177 -14.74 1.70 21.84
N ASP A 178 -14.17 2.90 21.81
CA ASP A 178 -14.76 4.08 21.16
C ASP A 178 -14.17 4.40 19.77
N ASN A 179 -13.28 3.54 19.25
CA ASN A 179 -12.49 3.83 18.04
C ASN A 179 -12.74 2.81 16.94
N TYR A 180 -12.61 3.28 15.69
CA TYR A 180 -12.63 2.42 14.52
C TYR A 180 -11.25 1.83 14.24
N PHE A 181 -11.18 0.50 14.14
CA PHE A 181 -9.96 -0.22 13.80
C PHE A 181 -10.14 -1.00 12.49
N PRO A 182 -9.11 -1.07 11.63
CA PRO A 182 -9.15 -1.94 10.46
C PRO A 182 -9.12 -3.41 10.93
N ILE A 183 -10.17 -4.16 10.62
CA ILE A 183 -10.31 -5.56 11.04
C ILE A 183 -9.99 -6.49 9.88
N TYR A 184 -10.45 -6.15 8.69
CA TYR A 184 -10.44 -7.07 7.57
C TYR A 184 -10.26 -6.31 6.26
N ALA A 185 -9.56 -6.91 5.32
CA ALA A 185 -9.38 -6.35 3.99
C ALA A 185 -9.52 -7.43 2.92
N THR A 186 -10.09 -7.04 1.78
CA THR A 186 -10.16 -7.91 0.61
C THR A 186 -9.73 -7.17 -0.64
N THR A 187 -9.08 -7.88 -1.54
CA THR A 187 -8.76 -7.36 -2.87
C THR A 187 -9.00 -8.46 -3.91
N LYS A 188 -9.41 -8.06 -5.11
CA LYS A 188 -9.51 -8.98 -6.26
C LYS A 188 -8.19 -8.95 -7.01
N GLY A 189 -7.48 -10.07 -7.02
CA GLY A 189 -6.32 -10.26 -7.88
C GLY A 189 -6.71 -10.41 -9.35
N LYS A 190 -5.71 -10.34 -10.23
CA LYS A 190 -5.87 -10.31 -11.69
C LYS A 190 -6.63 -11.50 -12.30
N LYS A 191 -6.62 -12.65 -11.64
CA LYS A 191 -7.31 -13.88 -12.11
C LYS A 191 -8.65 -14.11 -11.41
N GLY A 192 -9.25 -13.07 -10.84
CA GLY A 192 -10.49 -13.20 -10.06
C GLY A 192 -10.31 -13.82 -8.67
N ILE A 193 -9.08 -14.23 -8.32
CA ILE A 193 -8.73 -14.73 -6.99
C ILE A 193 -8.91 -13.60 -5.98
N ARG A 194 -9.79 -13.78 -4.99
CA ARG A 194 -9.97 -12.82 -3.92
C ARG A 194 -9.00 -13.14 -2.79
N LEU A 195 -8.12 -12.19 -2.48
CA LEU A 195 -7.27 -12.26 -1.30
C LEU A 195 -8.03 -11.69 -0.11
N LYS A 196 -7.89 -12.36 1.04
CA LYS A 196 -8.48 -12.00 2.32
C LYS A 196 -7.35 -11.77 3.31
N MET A 197 -7.39 -10.66 4.03
CA MET A 197 -6.39 -10.28 5.02
C MET A 197 -7.11 -9.93 6.32
N TYR A 198 -6.77 -10.64 7.40
CA TYR A 198 -7.22 -10.32 8.76
C TYR A 198 -6.16 -9.41 9.36
N LEU A 199 -6.56 -8.20 9.73
CA LEU A 199 -5.68 -7.11 10.15
C LEU A 199 -5.66 -6.95 11.67
N ASP A 200 -6.68 -7.51 12.33
CA ASP A 200 -6.82 -7.53 13.78
C ASP A 200 -6.01 -8.66 14.42
N THR A 201 -4.69 -8.67 14.23
CA THR A 201 -3.83 -9.35 15.21
C THR A 201 -3.69 -8.44 16.42
N ILE A 202 -4.78 -8.27 17.18
CA ILE A 202 -4.70 -7.78 18.56
C ILE A 202 -4.24 -8.99 19.38
N GLN A 203 -2.95 -8.99 19.74
CA GLN A 203 -2.43 -9.69 20.91
C GLN A 203 -2.04 -8.62 21.93
#